data_AF-A0A1G4ANB4-F1
#
_entry.id   AF-A0A1G4ANB4-F1
#
_cell.length_a   1.000
_cell.length_b   1.000
_cell.length_c   1.000
_cell.angle_alpha   90.00
_cell.angle_beta   90.00
_cell.angle_gamma   90.00
#
_symmetry.space_group_name_H-M   'P 1'
#
loop_
_entity.id
_entity.type
_entity.pdbx_description
1 polymer ?
#
loop_
_entity_poly.entity_id
_entity_poly.type
_entity_poly.pdbx_seq_one_letter_code
_entity_poly.pdbx_strand_id
1 'polypeptide(L)'
;MGFPNHRNIYIIGAQCTGKTTLVNALEKYFTTTQPSSNACPPPVIIREVARSVLRTHAFTAADIRSSCDRALELQTLILHAQVSAERHALDTAGWFISDRSGVDSICYALTYAGEGGASLLLASEEWRDLKKRMAEALVVVCESGADWLHDDGVRLMPLELNEWIGLHNAFCNLMNDLGLAFVVLPSNMTDLADRGSMPFWTRGSAIDVHGVSLVVSYFADVSQQQAAEDGNLNLITSQHPNGFD
;
A
#
# COMPACT_ATOMS: atom_id res chain seq x y z
N MET A 1 29.18 1.25 11.25
CA MET A 1 28.72 0.93 9.89
C MET A 1 27.25 1.30 9.85
N GLY A 2 26.87 2.27 9.02
CA GLY A 2 25.55 2.88 9.03
C GLY A 2 24.51 2.00 8.34
N PHE A 3 23.31 1.92 8.92
CA PHE A 3 22.14 1.39 8.24
C PHE A 3 21.89 2.20 6.96
N PRO A 4 21.52 1.57 5.83
CA PRO A 4 21.19 2.28 4.61
C PRO A 4 19.97 3.20 4.84
N ASN A 5 20.00 4.32 4.11
CA ASN A 5 19.36 5.60 4.41
C ASN A 5 17.89 5.70 3.95
N HIS A 6 17.14 4.60 3.88
CA HIS A 6 15.73 4.66 3.48
C HIS A 6 14.87 5.01 4.70
N ARG A 7 14.49 6.29 4.78
CA ARG A 7 13.71 6.78 5.92
C ARG A 7 12.26 6.32 5.85
N ASN A 8 11.59 6.43 4.70
CA ASN A 8 10.16 6.19 4.62
C ASN A 8 9.81 4.92 3.83
N ILE A 9 8.64 4.35 4.15
CA ILE A 9 8.07 3.20 3.42
C ILE A 9 6.69 3.59 2.88
N TYR A 10 6.46 3.35 1.60
CA TYR A 10 5.17 3.54 0.95
C TYR A 10 4.62 2.20 0.51
N ILE A 11 3.38 1.89 0.93
CA ILE A 11 2.64 0.74 0.45
C ILE A 11 1.55 1.25 -0.50
N ILE A 12 1.70 0.99 -1.79
CA ILE A 12 0.86 1.54 -2.87
C ILE A 12 0.22 0.44 -3.70
N GLY A 13 -0.79 0.80 -4.48
CA GLY A 13 -1.47 -0.11 -5.40
C GLY A 13 -2.98 0.01 -5.35
N ALA A 14 -3.63 -0.72 -6.26
CA ALA A 14 -5.08 -0.74 -6.42
C ALA A 14 -5.82 -0.97 -5.08
N GLN A 15 -7.06 -0.53 -4.98
CA GLN A 15 -7.87 -0.82 -3.79
C GLN A 15 -7.88 -2.33 -3.49
N CYS A 16 -7.91 -2.66 -2.19
CA CYS A 16 -8.15 -4.02 -1.71
C CYS A 16 -7.04 -5.06 -1.98
N THR A 17 -5.80 -4.61 -2.13
CA THR A 17 -4.60 -5.46 -2.25
C THR A 17 -3.94 -5.78 -0.90
N GLY A 18 -4.70 -5.81 0.20
CA GLY A 18 -4.14 -6.11 1.54
C GLY A 18 -3.21 -5.05 2.16
N LYS A 19 -3.09 -3.86 1.55
CA LYS A 19 -2.17 -2.78 2.00
C LYS A 19 -2.33 -2.41 3.47
N THR A 20 -3.55 -2.14 3.93
CA THR A 20 -3.80 -1.79 5.34
C THR A 20 -3.38 -2.90 6.30
N THR A 21 -3.58 -4.17 5.91
CA THR A 21 -3.10 -5.33 6.66
C THR A 21 -1.58 -5.33 6.76
N LEU A 22 -0.88 -5.09 5.64
CA LEU A 22 0.57 -4.97 5.60
C LEU A 22 1.11 -3.75 6.38
N VAL A 23 0.35 -2.65 6.46
CA VAL A 23 0.75 -1.51 7.27
C VAL A 23 0.60 -1.79 8.78
N ASN A 24 -0.52 -2.41 9.20
CA ASN A 24 -0.73 -2.84 10.60
C ASN A 24 0.35 -3.81 11.08
N ALA A 25 0.70 -4.72 10.19
CA ALA A 25 1.77 -5.68 10.33
C ALA A 25 3.13 -5.04 10.63
N LEU A 26 3.55 -4.13 9.75
CA LEU A 26 4.81 -3.41 9.90
C LEU A 26 4.82 -2.57 11.18
N GLU A 27 3.72 -1.89 11.49
CA GLU A 27 3.56 -1.16 12.75
C GLU A 27 3.78 -2.06 13.97
N LYS A 28 3.14 -3.23 14.01
CA LYS A 28 3.32 -4.21 15.09
C LYS A 28 4.78 -4.67 15.20
N TYR A 29 5.42 -4.95 14.06
CA TYR A 29 6.82 -5.36 14.03
C TYR A 29 7.75 -4.28 14.62
N PHE A 30 7.61 -3.03 14.16
CA PHE A 30 8.48 -1.94 14.63
C PHE A 30 8.19 -1.52 16.08
N THR A 31 7.00 -1.78 16.60
CA THR A 31 6.64 -1.50 18.00
C THR A 31 6.98 -2.62 18.97
N THR A 32 6.98 -3.89 18.51
CA THR A 32 7.15 -5.07 19.39
C THR A 32 8.56 -5.66 19.34
N THR A 33 9.20 -5.66 18.16
CA THR A 33 10.42 -6.45 17.90
C THR A 33 11.70 -5.61 17.95
N GLN A 34 11.60 -4.29 17.75
CA GLN A 34 12.75 -3.39 17.93
C GLN A 34 12.86 -3.03 19.41
N PRO A 35 13.95 -3.40 20.13
CA PRO A 35 14.21 -2.84 21.43
C PRO A 35 14.32 -1.33 21.24
N SER A 36 13.60 -0.57 22.07
CA SER A 36 13.60 0.89 22.15
C SER A 36 15.00 1.39 22.52
N SER A 37 15.93 1.27 21.58
CA SER A 37 17.20 1.98 21.60
C SER A 37 16.91 3.40 21.13
N ASN A 38 17.46 4.39 21.82
CA ASN A 38 17.34 5.81 21.45
C ASN A 38 17.88 6.13 20.03
N ALA A 39 18.41 5.14 19.31
CA ALA A 39 18.99 5.29 17.98
C ALA A 39 17.95 5.24 16.84
N CYS A 40 16.75 4.69 17.05
CA CYS A 40 15.69 4.68 16.03
C CYS A 40 14.30 4.73 16.70
N PRO A 41 13.59 5.88 16.66
CA PRO A 41 12.22 5.95 17.16
C PRO A 41 11.27 5.10 16.29
N PRO A 42 10.14 4.63 16.83
CA PRO A 42 9.14 3.94 16.03
C PRO A 42 8.59 4.86 14.91
N PRO A 43 8.17 4.29 13.76
CA PRO A 43 7.63 5.08 12.66
C PRO A 43 6.28 5.67 13.04
N VAL A 44 5.97 6.85 12.48
CA VAL A 44 4.59 7.32 12.42
C VAL A 44 3.86 6.56 11.31
N ILE A 45 2.66 6.07 11.59
CA ILE A 45 1.83 5.41 10.60
C ILE A 45 0.85 6.39 9.98
N ILE A 46 1.01 6.63 8.68
CA ILE A 46 0.05 7.41 7.89
C ILE A 46 -0.98 6.43 7.35
N ARG A 47 -2.20 6.49 7.90
CA ARG A 47 -3.34 5.71 7.42
C ARG A 47 -3.91 6.31 6.15
N GLU A 48 -4.68 5.52 5.40
CA GLU A 48 -5.31 5.92 4.13
C GLU A 48 -6.01 7.30 4.23
N VAL A 49 -5.31 8.34 3.77
CA VAL A 49 -5.75 9.75 3.86
C VAL A 49 -7.01 9.96 3.03
N ALA A 50 -7.10 9.29 1.87
CA ALA A 50 -8.26 9.35 0.99
C ALA A 50 -9.59 9.08 1.72
N ARG A 51 -9.59 8.15 2.68
CA ARG A 51 -10.79 7.80 3.45
C ARG A 51 -11.28 8.96 4.31
N SER A 52 -10.36 9.74 4.90
CA SER A 52 -10.72 10.94 5.65
C SER A 52 -11.26 12.04 4.73
N VAL A 53 -10.65 12.26 3.57
CA VAL A 53 -11.07 13.28 2.60
C VAL A 53 -12.46 12.99 2.06
N LEU A 54 -12.74 11.74 1.65
CA LEU A 54 -14.05 11.31 1.19
C LEU A 54 -15.15 11.61 2.21
N ARG A 55 -14.91 11.31 3.49
CA ARG A 55 -15.86 11.54 4.59
C ARG A 55 -16.06 13.03 4.87
N THR A 56 -14.98 13.80 4.96
CA THR A 56 -15.04 15.23 5.30
C THR A 56 -15.73 16.05 4.21
N HIS A 57 -15.53 15.69 2.94
CA HIS A 57 -16.05 16.46 1.80
C HIS A 57 -17.28 15.79 1.13
N ALA A 58 -17.82 14.72 1.73
CA ALA A 58 -19.01 14.01 1.28
C ALA A 58 -18.97 13.57 -0.21
N PHE A 59 -17.80 13.18 -0.71
CA PHE A 59 -17.68 12.61 -2.04
C PHE A 59 -18.27 11.20 -2.08
N THR A 60 -19.03 10.91 -3.14
CA THR A 60 -19.54 9.56 -3.40
C THR A 60 -18.77 8.88 -4.54
N ALA A 61 -18.81 7.55 -4.61
CA ALA A 61 -18.24 6.81 -5.74
C ALA A 61 -18.88 7.21 -7.08
N ALA A 62 -20.15 7.60 -7.07
CA ALA A 62 -20.87 8.08 -8.25
C ALA A 62 -20.30 9.42 -8.73
N ASP A 63 -19.99 10.35 -7.83
CA ASP A 63 -19.41 11.66 -8.18
C ASP A 63 -18.10 11.49 -8.96
N ILE A 64 -17.28 10.52 -8.55
CA ILE A 64 -15.93 10.31 -9.09
C ILE A 64 -15.99 9.61 -10.45
N ARG A 65 -16.97 8.73 -10.67
CA ARG A 65 -17.14 8.03 -11.95
C ARG A 65 -17.86 8.83 -13.02
N SER A 66 -18.76 9.73 -12.61
CA SER A 66 -19.63 10.45 -13.53
C SER A 66 -19.09 11.83 -13.92
N SER A 67 -18.08 12.35 -13.22
CA SER A 67 -17.54 13.69 -13.47
C SER A 67 -16.01 13.71 -13.33
N CYS A 68 -15.33 14.03 -14.44
CA CYS A 68 -13.88 14.21 -14.45
C CYS A 68 -13.44 15.38 -13.53
N ASP A 69 -14.22 16.46 -13.48
CA ASP A 69 -13.92 17.62 -12.62
C ASP A 69 -13.99 17.25 -11.13
N ARG A 70 -15.02 16.50 -10.73
CA ARG A 70 -15.16 15.99 -9.35
C ARG A 70 -14.07 15.00 -9.00
N ALA A 71 -13.70 14.13 -9.93
CA ALA A 71 -12.59 13.20 -9.75
C ALA A 71 -11.28 13.96 -9.53
N LEU A 72 -10.99 14.97 -10.34
CA LEU A 72 -9.80 15.81 -10.20
C LEU A 72 -9.79 16.60 -8.89
N GLU A 73 -10.93 17.20 -8.53
CA GLU A 73 -11.10 17.92 -7.26
C GLU A 73 -10.76 17.01 -6.07
N LEU A 74 -11.33 15.80 -6.04
CA LEU A 74 -11.04 14.82 -5.01
C LEU A 74 -9.55 14.46 -4.97
N GLN A 75 -8.94 14.13 -6.11
CA GLN A 75 -7.52 13.73 -6.12
C GLN A 75 -6.60 14.88 -5.70
N THR A 76 -6.97 16.13 -6.01
CA THR A 76 -6.26 17.33 -5.53
C THR A 76 -6.32 17.44 -4.01
N LEU A 77 -7.52 17.26 -3.42
CA LEU A 77 -7.71 17.29 -1.97
C LEU A 77 -6.93 16.17 -1.26
N ILE A 78 -6.94 14.96 -1.84
CA ILE A 78 -6.18 13.82 -1.31
C ILE A 78 -4.68 14.10 -1.37
N LEU A 79 -4.17 14.61 -2.51
CA LEU A 79 -2.76 14.95 -2.67
C LEU A 79 -2.31 15.97 -1.62
N HIS A 80 -3.08 17.03 -1.42
CA HIS A 80 -2.79 18.06 -0.43
C HIS A 80 -2.81 17.50 1.01
N ALA A 81 -3.82 16.70 1.34
CA ALA A 81 -3.92 16.06 2.65
C ALA A 81 -2.75 15.07 2.89
N GLN A 82 -2.30 14.35 1.86
CA GLN A 82 -1.15 13.46 1.92
C GLN A 82 0.15 14.22 2.20
N VAL A 83 0.38 15.37 1.53
CA VAL A 83 1.53 16.25 1.84
C VAL A 83 1.53 16.66 3.32
N SER A 84 0.38 17.08 3.82
CA SER A 84 0.24 17.51 5.21
C SER A 84 0.53 16.36 6.19
N ALA A 85 0.02 15.16 5.91
CA ALA A 85 0.25 13.98 6.73
C ALA A 85 1.74 13.58 6.77
N GLU A 86 2.42 13.58 5.63
CA GLU A 86 3.85 13.25 5.56
C GLU A 86 4.72 14.26 6.28
N ARG A 87 4.44 15.56 6.13
CA ARG A 87 5.17 16.62 6.85
C ARG A 87 5.01 16.45 8.36
N HIS A 88 3.79 16.27 8.83
CA HIS A 88 3.52 16.07 10.25
C HIS A 88 4.22 14.82 10.82
N ALA A 89 4.23 13.73 10.06
CA ALA A 89 4.90 12.50 10.45
C ALA A 89 6.43 12.67 10.58
N LEU A 90 7.04 13.39 9.64
CA LEU A 90 8.47 13.72 9.67
C LEU A 90 8.82 14.64 10.84
N ASP A 91 7.98 15.63 11.14
CA ASP A 91 8.19 16.53 12.28
C ASP A 91 8.07 15.80 13.63
N THR A 92 7.27 14.72 13.67
CA THR A 92 6.99 13.95 14.90
C THR A 92 8.04 12.89 15.19
N ALA A 93 8.42 12.07 14.20
CA ALA A 93 9.31 10.92 14.41
C ALA A 93 10.48 10.85 13.43
N GLY A 94 10.57 11.76 12.47
CA GLY A 94 11.63 11.79 11.45
C GLY A 94 11.47 10.76 10.33
N TRP A 95 10.52 9.82 10.45
CA TRP A 95 10.19 8.84 9.41
C TRP A 95 8.80 8.21 9.58
N PHE A 96 8.29 7.61 8.50
CA PHE A 96 6.94 7.04 8.48
C PHE A 96 6.76 5.81 7.57
N ILE A 97 5.65 5.11 7.81
CA ILE A 97 5.08 4.12 6.90
C ILE A 97 3.72 4.62 6.44
N SER A 98 3.50 4.69 5.14
CA SER A 98 2.29 5.25 4.54
C SER A 98 1.45 4.19 3.82
N ASP A 99 0.19 4.05 4.24
CA ASP A 99 -0.86 3.35 3.51
C ASP A 99 -1.36 4.26 2.39
N ARG A 100 -0.85 4.04 1.16
CA ARG A 100 -0.91 4.90 -0.04
C ARG A 100 0.10 6.04 -0.07
N SER A 101 0.18 6.68 -1.22
CA SER A 101 1.11 7.75 -1.56
C SER A 101 0.48 8.82 -2.46
N GLY A 102 1.26 9.85 -2.81
CA GLY A 102 0.86 10.81 -3.85
C GLY A 102 0.67 10.19 -5.25
N VAL A 103 1.37 9.08 -5.54
CA VAL A 103 1.21 8.36 -6.82
C VAL A 103 -0.18 7.78 -6.96
N ASP A 104 -0.80 7.35 -5.85
CA ASP A 104 -2.19 6.90 -5.87
C ASP A 104 -3.08 8.01 -6.44
N SER A 105 -2.99 9.23 -5.94
CA SER A 105 -3.81 10.36 -6.43
C SER A 105 -3.61 10.63 -7.92
N ILE A 106 -2.38 10.55 -8.42
CA ILE A 106 -2.09 10.76 -9.84
C ILE A 106 -2.64 9.61 -10.68
N CYS A 107 -2.48 8.36 -10.23
CA CYS A 107 -2.99 7.17 -10.93
C CYS A 107 -4.53 7.20 -11.02
N TYR A 108 -5.20 7.56 -9.92
CA TYR A 108 -6.65 7.75 -9.89
C TYR A 108 -7.10 8.94 -10.75
N ALA A 109 -6.34 10.04 -10.79
CA ALA A 109 -6.64 11.17 -11.66
C ALA A 109 -6.50 10.78 -13.14
N LEU A 110 -5.46 10.03 -13.50
CA LEU A 110 -5.28 9.52 -14.86
C LEU A 110 -6.46 8.65 -15.29
N THR A 111 -6.94 7.81 -14.37
CA THR A 111 -8.05 6.87 -14.62
C THR A 111 -9.40 7.57 -14.74
N TYR A 112 -9.71 8.52 -13.85
CA TYR A 112 -11.07 9.07 -13.72
C TYR A 112 -11.21 10.53 -14.19
N ALA A 113 -10.12 11.30 -14.23
CA ALA A 113 -10.08 12.68 -14.73
C ALA A 113 -9.31 12.82 -16.06
N GLY A 114 -8.71 11.74 -16.56
CA GLY A 114 -7.93 11.71 -17.80
C GLY A 114 -6.55 12.35 -17.68
N GLU A 115 -5.80 12.32 -18.79
CA GLU A 115 -4.42 12.82 -18.87
C GLU A 115 -4.28 14.29 -18.51
N GLY A 116 -5.26 15.12 -18.87
CA GLY A 116 -5.28 16.54 -18.52
C GLY A 116 -5.35 16.76 -17.01
N GLY A 117 -6.21 16.02 -16.30
CA GLY A 117 -6.31 16.06 -14.84
C GLY A 117 -5.04 15.57 -14.16
N ALA A 118 -4.47 14.45 -14.62
CA ALA A 118 -3.20 13.94 -14.09
C ALA A 118 -2.04 14.93 -14.29
N SER A 119 -2.00 15.60 -15.45
CA SER A 119 -0.97 16.60 -15.77
C SER A 119 -1.00 17.79 -14.82
N LEU A 120 -2.19 18.22 -14.39
CA LEU A 120 -2.35 19.29 -13.40
C LEU A 120 -1.77 18.89 -12.03
N LEU A 121 -2.03 17.67 -11.58
CA LEU A 121 -1.43 17.16 -10.34
C LEU A 121 0.09 17.01 -10.46
N LEU A 122 0.58 16.52 -11.59
CA LEU A 122 2.02 16.38 -11.85
C LEU A 122 2.76 17.72 -11.92
N ALA A 123 2.07 18.81 -12.28
CA ALA A 123 2.64 20.15 -12.30
C ALA A 123 2.59 20.87 -10.93
N SER A 124 1.89 20.30 -9.94
CA SER A 124 1.71 20.92 -8.61
C SER A 124 2.99 20.93 -7.79
N GLU A 125 3.12 21.91 -6.89
CA GLU A 125 4.24 21.97 -5.95
C GLU A 125 4.18 20.84 -4.91
N GLU A 126 2.95 20.46 -4.53
CA GLU A 126 2.62 19.35 -3.65
C GLU A 126 3.22 18.04 -4.18
N TRP A 127 3.02 17.76 -5.48
CA TRP A 127 3.58 16.58 -6.10
C TRP A 127 5.11 16.62 -6.13
N ARG A 128 5.71 17.77 -6.46
CA ARG A 128 7.18 17.90 -6.46
C ARG A 128 7.79 17.49 -5.12
N ASP A 129 7.16 17.90 -4.02
CA ASP A 129 7.57 17.56 -2.66
C ASP A 129 7.42 16.05 -2.37
N LEU A 130 6.28 15.47 -2.75
CA LEU A 130 6.00 14.04 -2.57
C LEU A 130 6.96 13.18 -3.38
N LYS A 131 7.17 13.52 -4.66
CA LYS A 131 8.08 12.82 -5.56
C LYS A 131 9.49 12.76 -4.99
N LYS A 132 10.00 13.88 -4.45
CA LYS A 132 11.32 13.92 -3.83
C LYS A 132 11.42 12.94 -2.65
N ARG A 133 10.41 12.93 -1.77
CA ARG A 133 10.38 11.99 -0.62
C ARG A 133 10.28 10.54 -1.07
N MET A 134 9.45 10.25 -2.08
CA MET A 134 9.31 8.91 -2.64
C MET A 134 10.60 8.40 -3.30
N ALA A 135 11.35 9.27 -3.97
CA ALA A 135 12.62 8.92 -4.61
C ALA A 135 13.70 8.47 -3.60
N GLU A 136 13.58 8.86 -2.33
CA GLU A 136 14.50 8.50 -1.24
C GLU A 136 13.96 7.33 -0.38
N ALA A 137 12.77 6.83 -0.68
CA ALA A 137 12.02 5.87 0.12
C ALA A 137 12.01 4.45 -0.46
N LEU A 138 11.55 3.49 0.34
CA LEU A 138 11.14 2.18 -0.15
C LEU A 138 9.68 2.25 -0.60
N VAL A 139 9.43 1.99 -1.89
CA VAL A 139 8.06 1.93 -2.44
C VAL A 139 7.71 0.48 -2.79
N VAL A 140 6.61 -0.01 -2.22
CA VAL A 140 6.08 -1.36 -2.44
C VAL A 140 4.75 -1.25 -3.17
N VAL A 141 4.65 -1.82 -4.37
CA VAL A 141 3.42 -1.92 -5.16
C VAL A 141 2.80 -3.29 -4.91
N CYS A 142 1.64 -3.33 -4.27
CA CYS A 142 0.90 -4.59 -4.10
C CYS A 142 0.14 -4.94 -5.38
N GLU A 143 0.36 -6.15 -5.89
CA GLU A 143 -0.36 -6.70 -7.04
C GLU A 143 -1.84 -6.95 -6.71
N SER A 144 -2.71 -6.73 -7.71
CA SER A 144 -4.15 -7.00 -7.63
C SER A 144 -4.42 -8.50 -7.79
N GLY A 145 -5.28 -9.09 -6.96
CA GLY A 145 -5.67 -10.50 -7.14
C GLY A 145 -6.21 -11.24 -5.91
N ALA A 146 -6.65 -10.54 -4.87
CA ALA A 146 -7.10 -11.19 -3.64
C ALA A 146 -8.62 -11.35 -3.61
N ASP A 147 -9.09 -12.61 -3.57
CA ASP A 147 -10.52 -13.00 -3.63
C ASP A 147 -11.35 -12.65 -2.37
N TRP A 148 -10.72 -12.13 -1.32
CA TRP A 148 -11.35 -11.94 0.01
C TRP A 148 -12.04 -10.56 0.20
N LEU A 149 -12.51 -9.97 -0.89
CA LEU A 149 -13.05 -8.62 -0.89
C LEU A 149 -14.48 -8.51 -0.28
N HIS A 150 -14.66 -7.58 0.65
CA HIS A 150 -15.98 -7.04 1.03
C HIS A 150 -16.10 -5.53 0.72
N ASP A 151 -17.18 -5.15 0.05
CA ASP A 151 -17.56 -3.75 -0.19
C ASP A 151 -18.01 -3.09 1.13
N ASP A 152 -17.34 -2.01 1.52
CA ASP A 152 -17.68 -1.22 2.71
C ASP A 152 -18.48 0.06 2.37
N GLY A 153 -18.90 0.23 1.11
CA GLY A 153 -19.72 1.34 0.62
C GLY A 153 -18.99 2.68 0.52
N VAL A 154 -17.73 2.74 0.96
CA VAL A 154 -16.87 3.94 0.89
C VAL A 154 -15.83 3.80 -0.22
N ARG A 155 -15.47 2.56 -0.57
CA ARG A 155 -14.47 2.27 -1.59
C ARG A 155 -14.98 2.48 -3.00
N LEU A 156 -14.08 2.96 -3.85
CA LEU A 156 -14.28 3.01 -5.28
C LEU A 156 -13.97 1.63 -5.85
N MET A 157 -14.89 0.71 -5.58
CA MET A 157 -14.75 -0.70 -5.93
C MET A 157 -14.75 -0.85 -7.43
N PRO A 158 -13.64 -1.27 -8.08
CA PRO A 158 -13.65 -1.44 -9.52
C PRO A 158 -14.75 -2.41 -9.94
N LEU A 159 -15.40 -2.08 -11.05
CA LEU A 159 -16.60 -2.77 -11.49
C LEU A 159 -16.27 -4.16 -12.04
N GLU A 160 -15.05 -4.34 -12.54
CA GLU A 160 -14.62 -5.55 -13.24
C GLU A 160 -13.15 -5.90 -12.93
N LEU A 161 -12.80 -7.19 -13.02
CA LEU A 161 -11.43 -7.70 -12.83
C LEU A 161 -10.41 -7.06 -13.80
N ASN A 162 -10.83 -6.73 -15.02
CA ASN A 162 -9.97 -6.04 -15.99
C ASN A 162 -9.63 -4.61 -15.56
N GLU A 163 -10.51 -3.94 -14.82
CA GLU A 163 -10.24 -2.62 -14.23
C GLU A 163 -9.18 -2.74 -13.11
N TRP A 164 -9.15 -3.86 -12.37
CA TRP A 164 -8.11 -4.14 -11.36
C TRP A 164 -6.73 -4.32 -11.96
N ILE A 165 -6.64 -5.12 -13.02
CA ILE A 165 -5.39 -5.40 -13.72
C ILE A 165 -4.92 -4.13 -14.44
N GLY A 166 -5.84 -3.41 -15.09
CA GLY A 166 -5.56 -2.13 -15.74
C GLY A 166 -5.01 -1.09 -14.77
N LEU A 167 -5.58 -0.99 -13.56
CA LEU A 167 -5.11 -0.07 -12.55
C LEU A 167 -3.73 -0.45 -12.01
N HIS A 168 -3.46 -1.73 -11.76
CA HIS A 168 -2.12 -2.19 -11.37
C HIS A 168 -1.07 -1.83 -12.42
N ASN A 169 -1.36 -2.10 -13.70
CA ASN A 169 -0.47 -1.73 -14.80
C ASN A 169 -0.27 -0.22 -14.89
N ALA A 170 -1.32 0.58 -14.65
CA ALA A 170 -1.23 2.03 -14.61
C ALA A 170 -0.28 2.51 -13.50
N PHE A 171 -0.33 1.90 -12.31
CA PHE A 171 0.64 2.18 -11.24
C PHE A 171 2.08 1.88 -11.68
N CYS A 172 2.34 0.69 -12.20
CA CYS A 172 3.68 0.28 -12.61
C CYS A 172 4.24 1.16 -13.73
N ASN A 173 3.43 1.47 -14.74
CA ASN A 173 3.81 2.35 -15.85
C ASN A 173 4.10 3.77 -15.36
N LEU A 174 3.21 4.34 -14.54
CA LEU A 174 3.39 5.67 -13.98
C LEU A 174 4.67 5.76 -13.13
N MET A 175 4.96 4.75 -12.31
CA MET A 175 6.19 4.71 -11.51
C MET A 175 7.44 4.70 -12.39
N ASN A 176 7.44 3.90 -13.46
CA ASN A 176 8.53 3.87 -14.45
C ASN A 176 8.69 5.22 -15.15
N ASP A 177 7.61 5.83 -15.62
CA ASP A 177 7.62 7.13 -16.30
C ASP A 177 8.12 8.25 -15.39
N LEU A 178 7.81 8.18 -14.10
CA LEU A 178 8.28 9.12 -13.09
C LEU A 178 9.74 8.90 -12.69
N GLY A 179 10.33 7.76 -13.05
CA GLY A 179 11.68 7.35 -12.66
C GLY A 179 11.79 7.00 -11.18
N LEU A 180 10.71 6.49 -10.57
CA LEU A 180 10.68 6.09 -9.16
C LEU A 180 10.98 4.60 -9.03
N ALA A 181 11.91 4.25 -8.14
CA ALA A 181 12.21 2.86 -7.84
C ALA A 181 11.11 2.23 -6.97
N PHE A 182 10.71 1.00 -7.29
CA PHE A 182 9.71 0.26 -6.54
C PHE A 182 9.93 -1.25 -6.60
N VAL A 183 9.29 -1.95 -5.67
CA VAL A 183 9.23 -3.41 -5.63
C VAL A 183 7.76 -3.83 -5.79
N VAL A 184 7.49 -4.80 -6.66
CA VAL A 184 6.15 -5.41 -6.75
C VAL A 184 6.06 -6.54 -5.74
N LEU A 185 4.99 -6.53 -4.93
CA LEU A 185 4.61 -7.62 -4.05
C LEU A 185 3.51 -8.45 -4.76
N PRO A 186 3.81 -9.69 -5.17
CA PRO A 186 2.84 -10.52 -5.90
C PRO A 186 1.63 -10.91 -5.05
N SER A 187 0.49 -11.08 -5.70
CA SER A 187 -0.80 -11.45 -5.09
C SER A 187 -0.83 -12.92 -4.65
N ASN A 188 -0.06 -13.78 -5.31
CA ASN A 188 0.05 -15.21 -5.03
C ASN A 188 1.15 -15.56 -4.01
N MET A 189 1.82 -14.56 -3.42
CA MET A 189 2.91 -14.80 -2.49
C MET A 189 2.36 -15.28 -1.14
N THR A 190 2.26 -16.61 -1.00
CA THR A 190 1.76 -17.28 0.21
C THR A 190 2.83 -18.00 1.01
N ASP A 191 4.00 -18.32 0.42
CA ASP A 191 5.01 -19.21 1.03
C ASP A 191 6.48 -18.73 0.90
N LEU A 192 7.32 -19.18 1.83
CA LEU A 192 8.75 -18.90 1.98
C LEU A 192 9.65 -19.48 0.87
N ALA A 193 9.21 -20.55 0.18
CA ALA A 193 10.07 -21.32 -0.70
C ALA A 193 10.32 -20.68 -2.09
N ASP A 194 9.43 -19.78 -2.54
CA ASP A 194 9.54 -19.12 -3.86
C ASP A 194 10.53 -17.94 -3.88
N ARG A 195 11.25 -17.71 -2.76
CA ARG A 195 12.17 -16.58 -2.52
C ARG A 195 13.47 -16.62 -3.33
N GLY A 196 13.84 -17.76 -3.90
CA GLY A 196 15.19 -17.96 -4.46
C GLY A 196 15.37 -17.56 -5.93
N SER A 197 14.29 -17.32 -6.68
CA SER A 197 14.37 -17.31 -8.16
C SER A 197 13.71 -16.12 -8.85
N MET A 198 13.33 -15.04 -8.15
CA MET A 198 12.66 -13.90 -8.80
C MET A 198 13.54 -13.20 -9.85
N PRO A 199 13.13 -13.18 -11.14
CA PRO A 199 13.85 -12.49 -12.18
C PRO A 199 13.00 -11.32 -12.70
N PHE A 200 12.96 -10.17 -12.03
CA PHE A 200 12.63 -8.89 -12.68
C PHE A 200 13.06 -7.72 -11.77
N TRP A 201 14.26 -7.21 -12.00
CA TRP A 201 14.78 -5.99 -11.37
C TRP A 201 15.08 -4.99 -12.49
N THR A 202 14.28 -3.93 -12.62
CA THR A 202 14.66 -2.79 -13.46
C THR A 202 15.53 -1.83 -12.66
N ARG A 203 16.61 -1.42 -13.31
CA ARG A 203 17.82 -0.80 -12.75
C ARG A 203 17.55 0.48 -11.94
N GLY A 204 18.36 0.66 -10.91
CA GLY A 204 18.86 1.98 -10.52
C GLY A 204 18.40 2.47 -9.16
N SER A 205 18.86 1.81 -8.08
CA SER A 205 19.34 2.41 -6.81
C SER A 205 19.58 1.27 -5.83
N ALA A 206 20.55 1.42 -4.92
CA ALA A 206 20.83 0.44 -3.89
C ALA A 206 19.65 0.38 -2.90
N ILE A 207 18.64 -0.45 -3.20
CA ILE A 207 17.53 -0.74 -2.32
C ILE A 207 18.04 -1.66 -1.22
N ASP A 208 17.83 -1.26 0.04
CA ASP A 208 18.22 -2.03 1.20
C ASP A 208 17.56 -3.43 1.19
N VAL A 209 18.39 -4.44 0.93
CA VAL A 209 18.06 -5.86 1.00
C VAL A 209 17.45 -6.25 2.35
N HIS A 210 17.76 -5.52 3.44
CA HIS A 210 17.16 -5.77 4.75
C HIS A 210 15.71 -5.30 4.83
N GLY A 211 15.37 -4.12 4.30
CA GLY A 211 13.99 -3.60 4.27
C GLY A 211 13.04 -4.49 3.46
N VAL A 212 13.50 -4.98 2.30
CA VAL A 212 12.75 -5.94 1.49
C VAL A 212 12.68 -7.30 2.19
N SER A 213 13.79 -7.78 2.78
CA SER A 213 13.79 -8.99 3.59
C SER A 213 12.87 -8.87 4.81
N LEU A 214 12.63 -7.67 5.35
CA LEU A 214 11.75 -7.43 6.49
C LEU A 214 10.27 -7.58 6.10
N VAL A 215 9.88 -6.90 5.00
CA VAL A 215 8.53 -6.99 4.42
C VAL A 215 8.24 -8.44 4.02
N VAL A 216 9.22 -9.11 3.42
CA VAL A 216 9.15 -10.53 3.02
C VAL A 216 9.16 -11.48 4.24
N SER A 217 9.90 -11.18 5.31
CA SER A 217 9.92 -11.99 6.55
C SER A 217 8.60 -11.92 7.32
N TYR A 218 7.89 -10.80 7.25
CA TYR A 218 6.60 -10.66 7.93
C TYR A 218 5.50 -11.55 7.32
N PHE A 219 5.39 -11.61 5.99
CA PHE A 219 4.42 -12.51 5.32
C PHE A 219 4.68 -14.00 5.62
N ALA A 220 5.92 -14.35 5.93
CA ALA A 220 6.32 -15.68 6.39
C ALA A 220 5.64 -16.07 7.71
N ASP A 221 5.61 -15.14 8.67
CA ASP A 221 5.07 -15.38 10.01
C ASP A 221 3.53 -15.38 10.01
N VAL A 222 2.90 -14.54 9.18
CA VAL A 222 1.43 -14.47 9.08
C VAL A 222 0.85 -15.71 8.40
N SER A 223 1.45 -16.20 7.31
CA SER A 223 1.00 -17.45 6.68
C SER A 223 1.11 -18.65 7.63
N GLN A 224 2.14 -18.70 8.50
CA GLN A 224 2.28 -19.76 9.50
C GLN A 224 1.27 -19.64 10.64
N GLN A 225 0.96 -18.44 11.10
CA GLN A 225 -0.08 -18.22 12.13
C GLN A 225 -1.49 -18.53 11.61
N GLN A 226 -1.77 -18.23 10.34
CA GLN A 226 -3.08 -18.47 9.74
C GLN A 226 -3.30 -19.96 9.40
N ALA A 227 -2.26 -20.67 8.94
CA ALA A 227 -2.30 -22.12 8.80
C ALA A 227 -2.49 -22.86 10.14
N ALA A 228 -1.99 -22.30 11.24
CA ALA A 228 -2.18 -22.84 12.58
C ALA A 228 -3.61 -22.63 13.11
N GLU A 229 -4.27 -21.52 12.76
CA GLU A 229 -5.67 -21.25 13.13
C GLU A 229 -6.66 -22.09 12.31
N ASP A 230 -6.45 -22.23 11.00
CA ASP A 230 -7.28 -23.07 10.13
C ASP A 230 -7.07 -24.58 10.38
N GLY A 231 -5.85 -24.97 10.79
CA GLY A 231 -5.55 -26.33 11.24
C GLY A 231 -6.25 -26.70 12.55
N ASN A 232 -6.57 -25.72 13.40
CA ASN A 232 -7.24 -25.95 14.69
C ASN A 232 -8.78 -26.06 14.55
N LEU A 233 -9.35 -25.48 13.49
CA LEU A 233 -10.77 -25.62 13.16
C LEU A 233 -11.12 -27.02 12.60
N ASN A 234 -10.16 -27.72 11.98
CA ASN A 234 -10.36 -29.09 11.47
C ASN A 234 -10.17 -30.20 12.51
N LEU A 235 -9.80 -29.88 13.75
CA LEU A 235 -9.65 -30.85 14.84
C LEU A 235 -10.85 -30.90 15.80
N ILE A 236 -11.86 -30.04 15.64
CA ILE A 236 -13.00 -29.93 16.58
C ILE A 236 -14.27 -30.65 16.07
N THR A 237 -14.32 -31.17 14.83
CA THR A 237 -15.54 -31.77 14.24
C THR A 237 -15.47 -33.28 13.96
N SER A 238 -14.75 -34.06 14.75
CA SER A 238 -14.76 -35.53 14.58
C SER A 238 -14.81 -36.33 15.88
N GLN A 239 -15.68 -36.00 16.83
CA GLN A 239 -16.13 -36.98 17.82
C GLN A 239 -17.58 -36.73 18.24
N HIS A 240 -18.53 -37.51 17.70
CA HIS A 240 -19.52 -38.20 18.52
C HIS A 240 -20.09 -39.44 17.79
N PRO A 241 -20.33 -40.54 18.52
CA PRO A 241 -20.58 -41.86 17.94
C PRO A 241 -22.08 -42.10 17.67
N ASN A 242 -22.34 -42.81 16.57
CA ASN A 242 -23.64 -43.44 16.29
C ASN A 242 -23.93 -44.56 17.28
N GLY A 243 -25.21 -44.75 17.61
CA GLY A 243 -25.75 -46.06 17.96
C GLY A 243 -26.79 -46.05 19.08
N PHE A 244 -28.05 -45.77 18.73
CA PHE A 244 -29.21 -46.34 19.42
C PHE A 244 -29.69 -47.52 18.58
N ASP A 245 -29.67 -48.71 19.19
CA ASP A 245 -30.65 -49.78 18.99
C ASP A 245 -31.63 -49.73 20.19
#